data_AF-A0A1V8M1Z9-F1
#
_entry.id   AF-A0A1V8M1Z9-F1
#
_cell.length_a   1.000
_cell.length_b   1.000
_cell.length_c   1.000
_cell.angle_alpha   90.00
_cell.angle_beta   90.00
_cell.angle_gamma   90.00
#
_symmetry.space_group_name_H-M   'P 1'
#
loop_
_entity.id
_entity.type
_entity.pdbx_description
1 polymer ?
#
loop_
_entity_poly.entity_id
_entity_poly.type
_entity_poly.pdbx_seq_one_letter_code
_entity_poly.pdbx_strand_id
1 'polypeptide(L)'
;MRRYLTYQVQLFSELKDSTDYPIEKSLEHDIIDIYERLERASSLANLYSELATDLMDSYISLASHHLNNIMKILTVVTVIFVPLTFMAGIYGMNFEHMPELHYEYGYYFLISMMILLAVILLIIFRKVKWL
;
A
#
# COMPACT_ATOMS: atom_id res chain seq x y z
N MET A 1 -7.39 4.25 -25.86
CA MET A 1 -6.66 3.58 -26.97
C MET A 1 -7.22 2.19 -27.25
N ARG A 2 -7.21 1.26 -26.28
CA ARG A 2 -7.83 -0.08 -26.36
C ARG A 2 -9.16 -0.12 -27.12
N ARG A 3 -10.11 0.71 -26.67
CA ARG A 3 -11.47 0.76 -27.24
C ARG A 3 -11.50 1.07 -28.74
N TYR A 4 -10.63 1.97 -29.23
CA TYR A 4 -10.54 2.32 -30.65
C TYR A 4 -9.93 1.20 -31.50
N LEU A 5 -8.90 0.52 -30.97
CA LEU A 5 -8.27 -0.64 -31.64
C LEU A 5 -9.25 -1.82 -31.75
N THR A 6 -10.05 -2.07 -30.71
CA THR A 6 -11.09 -3.11 -30.75
C THR A 6 -12.11 -2.84 -31.86
N TYR A 7 -12.58 -1.59 -32.00
CA TYR A 7 -13.50 -1.22 -33.08
C TYR A 7 -12.87 -1.41 -34.48
N GLN A 8 -11.59 -1.08 -34.65
CA GLN A 8 -10.90 -1.26 -35.94
C GLN A 8 -10.70 -2.74 -36.30
N VAL A 9 -10.34 -3.58 -35.33
CA VAL A 9 -10.25 -5.04 -35.53
C VAL A 9 -11.61 -5.61 -35.93
N GLN A 10 -12.68 -5.17 -35.27
CA GLN A 10 -14.03 -5.65 -35.52
C GLN A 10 -14.54 -5.23 -36.92
N LEU A 11 -14.31 -3.99 -37.31
CA LEU A 11 -14.64 -3.49 -38.66
C LEU A 11 -13.88 -4.27 -39.76
N PHE A 12 -12.59 -4.52 -39.56
CA PHE A 12 -11.79 -5.29 -40.53
C PHE A 12 -12.16 -6.78 -40.54
N SER A 13 -12.60 -7.37 -39.43
CA SER A 13 -13.16 -8.73 -39.46
C SER A 13 -14.46 -8.80 -40.25
N GLU A 14 -15.33 -7.79 -40.14
CA GLU A 14 -16.57 -7.74 -40.94
C GLU A 14 -16.28 -7.55 -42.43
N LEU A 15 -15.29 -6.74 -42.79
CA LEU A 15 -14.86 -6.56 -44.18
C LEU A 15 -14.24 -7.82 -44.78
N LYS A 16 -13.51 -8.60 -43.97
CA LYS A 16 -12.96 -9.90 -44.38
C LYS A 16 -14.07 -10.94 -44.64
N ASP A 17 -15.11 -10.96 -43.82
CA ASP A 17 -16.22 -11.93 -43.97
C ASP A 17 -17.28 -11.50 -45.01
N SER A 18 -17.31 -10.22 -45.40
CA SER A 18 -18.26 -9.69 -46.40
C SER A 18 -17.83 -10.01 -47.83
N THR A 19 -18.19 -11.20 -48.32
CA THR A 19 -17.93 -11.75 -49.67
C THR A 19 -18.74 -11.11 -50.82
N ASP A 20 -19.14 -9.83 -50.73
CA ASP A 20 -20.02 -9.18 -51.74
C ASP A 20 -19.27 -8.26 -52.72
N TYR A 21 -17.97 -8.03 -52.50
CA TYR A 21 -17.13 -7.23 -53.39
C TYR A 21 -16.20 -8.14 -54.22
N PRO A 22 -16.08 -7.93 -55.55
CA PRO A 22 -15.11 -8.63 -56.38
C PRO A 22 -13.70 -8.10 -56.06
N ILE A 23 -13.13 -8.55 -54.95
CA ILE A 23 -11.78 -8.20 -54.52
C ILE A 23 -10.80 -8.98 -55.41
N GLU A 24 -9.87 -8.28 -56.04
CA GLU A 24 -8.78 -8.90 -56.80
C GLU A 24 -7.97 -9.81 -55.86
N LYS A 25 -7.63 -11.02 -56.31
CA LYS A 25 -6.98 -12.07 -55.48
C LYS A 25 -5.67 -11.62 -54.82
N SER A 26 -5.06 -10.53 -55.31
CA SER A 26 -3.90 -9.85 -54.72
C SER A 26 -4.25 -9.03 -53.48
N LEU A 27 -5.40 -8.34 -53.45
CA LEU A 27 -5.82 -7.48 -52.33
C LEU A 27 -6.28 -8.28 -51.10
N GLU A 28 -6.75 -9.51 -51.29
CA GLU A 28 -7.20 -10.38 -50.20
C GLU A 28 -6.06 -10.66 -49.21
N HIS A 29 -4.84 -10.85 -49.72
CA HIS A 29 -3.67 -11.09 -48.88
C HIS A 29 -3.26 -9.85 -48.06
N ASP A 30 -3.29 -8.66 -48.68
CA ASP A 30 -2.97 -7.40 -48.01
C ASP A 30 -3.97 -7.07 -46.88
N ILE A 31 -5.26 -7.38 -47.07
CA ILE A 31 -6.30 -7.19 -46.05
C ILE A 31 -6.07 -8.12 -44.86
N ILE A 32 -5.72 -9.38 -45.10
CA ILE A 32 -5.40 -10.35 -44.05
C ILE A 32 -4.17 -9.90 -43.25
N ASP A 33 -3.11 -9.46 -43.93
CA ASP A 33 -1.89 -8.96 -43.29
C ASP A 33 -2.16 -7.74 -42.39
N ILE A 34 -2.99 -6.80 -42.85
CA ILE A 34 -3.38 -5.62 -42.07
C ILE A 34 -4.22 -6.04 -40.87
N TYR A 35 -5.16 -6.96 -41.05
CA TYR A 35 -5.98 -7.50 -39.96
C TYR A 35 -5.11 -8.15 -38.87
N GLU A 36 -4.16 -9.02 -39.24
CA GLU A 36 -3.25 -9.66 -38.28
C GLU A 36 -2.36 -8.65 -37.54
N ARG A 37 -1.96 -7.56 -38.20
CA ARG A 37 -1.20 -6.48 -37.55
C ARG A 37 -2.07 -5.70 -36.57
N LEU A 38 -3.32 -5.40 -36.93
CA LEU A 38 -4.29 -4.72 -36.06
C LEU A 38 -4.65 -5.58 -34.85
N GLU A 39 -4.84 -6.88 -35.05
CA GLU A 39 -5.11 -7.82 -33.97
C GLU A 39 -3.94 -7.88 -32.98
N ARG A 40 -2.70 -8.04 -33.48
CA ARG A 40 -1.50 -8.02 -32.64
C ARG A 40 -1.34 -6.69 -31.88
N ALA A 41 -1.58 -5.56 -32.54
CA ALA A 41 -1.51 -4.25 -31.89
C ALA A 41 -2.57 -4.09 -30.79
N SER A 42 -3.80 -4.57 -31.04
CA SER A 42 -4.89 -4.57 -30.06
C SER A 42 -4.55 -5.45 -28.85
N SER A 43 -4.02 -6.65 -29.08
CA SER A 43 -3.56 -7.56 -28.03
C SER A 43 -2.44 -6.95 -27.18
N LEU A 44 -1.43 -6.33 -27.81
CA LEU A 44 -0.36 -5.62 -27.08
C LEU A 44 -0.90 -4.44 -26.27
N ALA A 45 -1.86 -3.68 -26.82
CA ALA A 45 -2.49 -2.58 -26.08
C ALA A 45 -3.28 -3.08 -24.85
N ASN A 46 -3.90 -4.25 -24.94
CA ASN A 46 -4.57 -4.89 -23.80
C ASN A 46 -3.55 -5.29 -22.74
N LEU A 47 -2.48 -5.98 -23.13
CA LEU A 47 -1.40 -6.41 -22.25
C LEU A 47 -0.77 -5.23 -21.52
N TYR A 48 -0.47 -4.13 -22.21
CA TYR A 48 0.07 -2.93 -21.56
C TYR A 48 -0.91 -2.28 -20.58
N SER A 49 -2.21 -2.33 -20.88
CA SER A 49 -3.23 -1.80 -19.96
C SER A 49 -3.33 -2.65 -18.69
N GLU A 50 -3.22 -3.98 -18.83
CA GLU A 50 -3.19 -4.93 -17.72
C GLU A 50 -1.94 -4.72 -16.86
N LEU A 51 -0.75 -4.69 -17.48
CA LEU A 51 0.50 -4.40 -16.77
C LEU A 51 0.48 -3.04 -16.06
N ALA A 52 -0.10 -2.00 -16.67
CA ALA A 52 -0.22 -0.70 -16.03
C ALA A 52 -1.13 -0.74 -14.79
N THR A 53 -2.18 -1.56 -14.84
CA THR A 53 -3.09 -1.78 -13.71
C THR A 53 -2.37 -2.55 -12.60
N ASP A 54 -1.68 -3.63 -12.94
CA ASP A 54 -0.89 -4.42 -11.99
C ASP A 54 0.20 -3.58 -11.30
N LEU A 55 0.88 -2.72 -12.05
CA LEU A 55 1.87 -1.80 -11.51
C LEU A 55 1.24 -0.77 -10.55
N MET A 56 0.07 -0.25 -10.88
CA MET A 56 -0.67 0.67 -10.01
C MET A 56 -1.08 -0.04 -8.71
N ASP A 57 -1.64 -1.24 -8.81
CA ASP A 57 -2.06 -2.03 -7.65
C ASP A 57 -0.87 -2.41 -6.77
N SER A 58 0.26 -2.78 -7.39
CA SER A 58 1.53 -3.03 -6.69
C SER A 58 2.05 -1.76 -5.99
N TYR A 59 1.99 -0.60 -6.65
CA TYR A 59 2.38 0.67 -6.06
C TYR A 59 1.51 1.04 -4.85
N ILE A 60 0.18 0.89 -4.96
CA ILE A 60 -0.75 1.13 -3.85
C ILE A 60 -0.47 0.17 -2.69
N SER A 61 -0.17 -1.10 -2.98
CA SER A 61 0.21 -2.08 -1.98
C SER A 61 1.49 -1.67 -1.24
N LEU A 62 2.54 -1.29 -1.98
CA LEU A 62 3.79 -0.80 -1.41
C LEU A 62 3.58 0.47 -0.56
N ALA A 63 2.82 1.44 -1.07
CA ALA A 63 2.47 2.65 -0.32
C ALA A 63 1.75 2.32 0.99
N SER A 64 0.81 1.37 0.94
CA SER A 64 0.09 0.87 2.12
C SER A 64 1.01 0.15 3.11
N HIS A 65 1.98 -0.63 2.61
CA HIS A 65 3.02 -1.25 3.43
C HIS A 65 3.90 -0.20 4.13
N HIS A 66 4.30 0.85 3.40
CA HIS A 66 5.06 1.97 3.98
C HIS A 66 4.24 2.70 5.04
N LEU A 67 2.98 3.02 4.78
CA LEU A 67 2.08 3.63 5.76
C LEU A 67 1.90 2.75 7.00
N ASN A 68 1.69 1.45 6.84
CA ASN A 68 1.59 0.52 7.97
C ASN A 68 2.87 0.52 8.81
N ASN A 69 4.05 0.61 8.19
CA ASN A 69 5.31 0.69 8.92
C ASN A 69 5.46 2.03 9.67
N ILE A 70 5.08 3.15 9.05
CA ILE A 70 5.07 4.47 9.72
C ILE A 70 4.12 4.45 10.92
N MET A 71 2.90 3.92 10.75
CA MET A 71 1.91 3.82 11.81
C MET A 71 2.36 2.91 12.96
N LYS A 72 3.07 1.82 12.66
CA LYS A 72 3.69 0.97 13.69
C LYS A 72 4.69 1.76 14.52
N ILE A 73 5.61 2.49 13.89
CA ILE A 73 6.62 3.31 14.60
C ILE A 73 5.93 4.34 15.49
N LEU A 74 4.96 5.07 14.95
CA LEU A 74 4.21 6.07 15.72
C LEU A 74 3.48 5.44 16.91
N THR A 75 2.83 4.30 16.70
CA THR A 75 2.11 3.57 17.76
C THR A 75 3.04 3.10 18.87
N VAL A 76 4.22 2.55 18.52
CA VAL A 76 5.22 2.13 19.51
C VAL A 76 5.64 3.31 20.37
N VAL A 77 5.96 4.45 19.75
CA VAL A 77 6.31 5.68 20.46
C VAL A 77 5.16 6.10 21.37
N THR A 78 3.94 6.21 20.87
CA THR A 78 2.77 6.61 21.66
C THR A 78 2.51 5.67 22.84
N VAL A 79 2.53 4.35 22.65
CA VAL A 79 2.26 3.37 23.71
C VAL A 79 3.30 3.42 24.83
N ILE A 80 4.54 3.79 24.52
CA ILE A 80 5.57 4.05 25.54
C ILE A 80 5.29 5.38 26.24
N PHE A 81 5.10 6.46 25.49
CA PHE A 81 5.00 7.81 26.06
C PHE A 81 3.70 8.05 26.85
N VAL A 82 2.57 7.47 26.48
CA VAL A 82 1.27 7.70 27.15
C VAL A 82 1.30 7.32 28.65
N PRO A 83 1.66 6.08 29.06
CA PRO A 83 1.72 5.73 30.48
C PRO A 83 2.83 6.48 31.22
N LEU A 84 3.97 6.75 30.59
CA LEU A 84 5.03 7.56 31.20
C LEU A 84 4.56 8.99 31.45
N THR A 85 3.89 9.61 30.49
CA THR A 85 3.37 10.98 30.61
C THR A 85 2.24 11.05 31.62
N PHE A 86 1.38 10.03 31.67
CA PHE A 86 0.34 9.93 32.68
C PHE A 86 0.92 9.85 34.10
N MET A 87 1.95 9.03 34.31
CA MET A 87 2.63 8.92 35.60
C MET A 87 3.34 10.24 35.96
N ALA A 88 4.07 10.85 35.02
CA ALA A 88 4.68 12.16 35.23
C ALA A 88 3.62 13.26 35.51
N GLY A 89 2.46 13.19 34.87
CA GLY A 89 1.34 14.09 35.09
C GLY A 89 0.75 13.98 36.50
N ILE A 90 0.49 12.75 36.97
CA ILE A 90 0.00 12.51 38.34
C ILE A 90 0.96 13.07 39.38
N TYR A 91 2.26 12.80 39.26
CA TYR A 91 3.27 13.28 40.22
C TYR A 91 3.66 14.75 40.01
N GLY A 92 3.33 15.34 38.86
CA GLY A 92 3.47 16.78 38.59
C GLY A 92 2.30 17.61 39.12
N MET A 93 1.22 16.99 39.59
CA MET A 93 0.13 17.68 40.26
C MET A 93 0.52 17.99 41.71
N ASN A 94 0.28 19.22 42.17
CA ASN A 94 0.53 19.69 43.53
C ASN A 94 -0.43 19.05 44.56
N PHE A 95 -0.36 17.73 44.77
CA PHE A 95 -1.10 17.05 45.82
C PHE A 95 -0.36 17.15 47.15
N GLU A 96 -0.95 17.86 48.10
CA GLU A 96 -0.43 18.11 49.47
C GLU A 96 -0.38 16.84 50.34
N HIS A 97 -1.11 15.77 49.95
CA HIS A 97 -1.19 14.49 50.65
C HIS A 97 -0.90 13.31 49.69
N MET A 98 0.32 13.20 49.16
CA MET A 98 0.80 11.94 48.60
C MET A 98 1.63 11.19 49.65
N PRO A 99 1.15 10.06 50.22
CA PRO A 99 1.87 9.30 51.24
C PRO A 99 3.23 8.75 50.73
N GLU A 100 3.41 8.63 49.41
CA GLU A 100 4.66 8.21 48.76
C GLU A 100 5.74 9.31 48.71
N LEU A 101 5.37 10.59 48.90
CA LEU A 101 6.30 11.72 48.91
C LEU A 101 7.09 11.84 50.22
N HIS A 102 6.63 11.19 51.29
CA HIS A 102 7.30 11.14 52.59
C HIS A 102 8.41 10.08 52.66
N TYR A 103 8.52 9.22 51.64
CA TYR A 103 9.63 8.29 51.49
C TYR A 103 10.81 8.98 50.80
N GLU A 104 11.96 9.01 51.48
CA GLU A 104 13.22 9.60 50.98
C GLU A 104 13.65 9.05 49.61
N TYR A 105 13.20 7.83 49.26
CA TYR A 105 13.47 7.16 47.99
C TYR A 105 12.28 7.07 47.01
N GLY A 106 11.13 7.68 47.31
CA GLY A 106 9.91 7.58 46.48
C GLY A 106 10.13 8.07 45.04
N TYR A 107 10.89 9.14 44.87
CA TYR A 107 11.29 9.67 43.57
C TYR A 107 12.13 8.67 42.74
N TYR A 108 13.11 8.02 43.39
CA TYR A 108 13.95 7.00 42.73
C TYR A 108 13.17 5.74 42.37
N PHE A 109 12.22 5.33 43.23
CA PHE A 109 11.34 4.20 42.94
C PHE A 109 10.46 4.46 41.72
N LEU A 110 9.86 5.65 41.63
CA LEU A 110 9.05 6.06 40.48
C LEU A 110 9.84 6.04 39.18
N ILE A 111 11.03 6.67 39.16
CA ILE A 111 11.89 6.66 37.97
C ILE A 111 12.26 5.22 37.59
N SER A 112 12.63 4.39 38.56
CA SER A 112 12.94 2.98 38.32
C SER A 112 11.74 2.24 37.71
N MET A 113 10.52 2.51 38.19
CA MET A 113 9.30 1.91 37.67
C MET A 113 8.96 2.38 36.25
N MET A 114 9.15 3.67 35.94
CA MET A 114 8.98 4.21 34.58
C MET A 114 9.97 3.59 33.59
N ILE A 115 11.25 3.45 34.00
CA ILE A 115 12.27 2.81 33.19
C ILE A 115 11.95 1.33 32.97
N LEU A 116 11.57 0.61 34.04
CA LEU A 116 11.18 -0.79 33.96
C LEU A 116 10.01 -0.98 32.98
N LEU A 117 8.99 -0.14 33.08
CA LEU A 117 7.80 -0.19 32.22
C LEU A 117 8.16 0.08 30.75
N ALA A 118 9.01 1.08 30.49
CA ALA A 118 9.50 1.35 29.14
C ALA A 118 10.28 0.15 28.56
N VAL A 119 11.16 -0.48 29.35
CA VAL A 119 11.94 -1.65 28.93
C VAL A 119 11.03 -2.86 28.66
N ILE A 120 10.04 -3.12 29.53
CA ILE A 120 9.06 -4.21 29.34
C ILE A 120 8.31 -4.02 28.03
N LEU A 121 7.79 -2.81 27.77
CA LEU A 121 7.09 -2.51 26.53
C LEU A 121 7.99 -2.69 25.31
N LEU A 122 9.24 -2.22 25.35
CA LEU A 122 10.21 -2.42 24.26
C LEU A 122 10.48 -3.91 23.97
N ILE A 123 10.62 -4.73 25.02
CA ILE A 123 10.81 -6.19 24.86
C ILE A 123 9.58 -6.84 24.22
N ILE A 124 8.38 -6.44 24.65
CA ILE A 124 7.12 -6.93 24.07
C ILE A 124 7.05 -6.55 22.57
N PHE A 125 7.30 -5.30 22.22
CA PHE A 125 7.28 -4.84 20.83
C PHE A 125 8.31 -5.58 19.94
N ARG A 126 9.49 -5.87 20.48
CA ARG A 126 10.52 -6.69 19.81
C ARG A 126 10.08 -8.14 19.62
N LYS A 127 9.38 -8.74 20.59
CA LYS A 127 8.86 -10.12 20.49
C LYS A 127 7.71 -10.26 19.49
N VAL A 128 6.87 -9.24 19.38
CA VAL A 128 5.70 -9.23 18.50
C VAL A 128 6.09 -8.95 17.04
N LYS A 129 7.40 -8.77 16.73
CA LYS A 129 7.93 -8.43 15.38
C LYS A 129 7.30 -7.18 14.77
N TRP A 130 6.83 -6.27 15.61
CA TRP A 130 6.41 -4.93 15.17
C TRP A 130 7.62 -4.00 14.99
N LEU A 131 8.75 -4.38 15.60
CA LEU A 131 10.11 -3.92 15.36
C LEU A 131 10.99 -5.07 14.88
#